data_AF-A0A8C3BPV7-F1
#
_entry.id   AF-A0A8C3BPV7-F1
#
_cell.length_a   1.000
_cell.length_b   1.000
_cell.length_c   1.000
_cell.angle_alpha   90.00
_cell.angle_beta   90.00
_cell.angle_gamma   90.00
#
_symmetry.space_group_name_H-M   'P 1'
#
loop_
_entity.id
_entity.type
_entity.pdbx_description
1 polymer ?
#
loop_
_entity_poly.entity_id
_entity_poly.type
_entity_poly.pdbx_seq_one_letter_code
_entity_poly.pdbx_strand_id
1 'polypeptide(L)'
;MMDLQHGSLFLQTHKIVADKDYAVTANSKIVVVTAGVRQQEGESRLNLVQRNVNVFKFIIPQIVKYSPNCTILVVSNPVDILTYVTWKLSGLPKHRVIGSGCNLDTARFRYLMAERLGIHPTSCHGWILGEHGDSSVAVWSGVNVAGVSLQELNPAMGTDKDSENWKEVHKQVVESAYEVIRLKGYTNWAIGLSVAELCETMLKNLCRVHSVSTLVKGTYGIENDVFLSLPCVLSASGLTSVINQKLKDDEVAQLKKSADTLWSIQKDLKDSPLSELFKPYLFVFTHSTSELKKSRNLSKQNEGGSQSAENSGSTTLRSLQNSLSKHRNLGKPLQPQK
;
A
#
# COMPACT_ATOMS: atom_id res chain seq x y z
N MET A 1 -1.96 21.62 8.08
CA MET A 1 -2.02 20.86 9.35
C MET A 1 -3.20 21.32 10.20
N MET A 2 -3.28 22.62 10.54
CA MET A 2 -4.40 23.18 11.31
C MET A 2 -5.78 22.81 10.74
N ASP A 3 -5.92 22.77 9.40
CA ASP A 3 -7.17 22.39 8.73
C ASP A 3 -7.71 21.01 9.15
N LEU A 4 -6.88 19.95 9.09
CA LEU A 4 -7.27 18.60 9.55
C LEU A 4 -7.52 18.55 11.06
N GLN A 5 -6.73 19.29 11.84
CA GLN A 5 -6.88 19.35 13.30
C GLN A 5 -8.20 20.03 13.71
N HIS A 6 -8.63 21.09 13.01
CA HIS A 6 -9.92 21.74 13.24
C HIS A 6 -11.10 20.81 12.92
N GLY A 7 -10.92 19.88 11.98
CA GLY A 7 -11.89 18.84 11.66
C GLY A 7 -11.95 17.65 12.63
N SER A 8 -11.12 17.62 13.70
CA SER A 8 -10.97 16.44 14.57
C SER A 8 -12.27 15.96 15.21
N LEU A 9 -13.25 16.84 15.43
CA LEU A 9 -14.58 16.48 15.94
C LEU A 9 -15.30 15.44 15.05
N PHE A 10 -15.05 15.47 13.74
CA PHE A 10 -15.69 14.59 12.76
C PHE A 10 -14.86 13.33 12.44
N LEU A 11 -13.73 13.16 13.11
CA LEU A 11 -12.77 12.08 12.86
C LEU A 11 -12.62 11.17 14.09
N GLN A 12 -12.23 9.92 13.86
CA GLN A 12 -11.91 8.95 14.92
C GLN A 12 -10.38 8.85 15.16
N THR A 13 -9.65 9.94 14.90
CA THR A 13 -8.19 10.02 15.04
C THR A 13 -7.84 11.12 16.04
N HIS A 14 -7.42 10.73 17.24
CA HIS A 14 -7.20 11.65 18.36
C HIS A 14 -5.92 12.50 18.25
N LYS A 15 -4.95 12.10 17.41
CA LYS A 15 -3.65 12.79 17.29
C LYS A 15 -3.23 12.90 15.83
N ILE A 16 -3.04 14.13 15.37
CA ILE A 16 -2.51 14.47 14.05
C ILE A 16 -1.34 15.43 14.26
N VAL A 17 -0.15 15.03 13.79
CA VAL A 17 1.11 15.80 13.91
C VAL A 17 1.77 15.96 12.54
N ALA A 18 2.47 17.07 12.33
CA ALA A 18 3.37 17.25 11.19
C ALA A 18 4.57 18.10 11.61
N ASP A 19 5.71 17.75 11.06
CA ASP A 19 6.96 18.49 11.18
C ASP A 19 7.81 18.19 9.94
N LYS A 20 8.85 19.00 9.72
CA LYS A 20 9.94 18.69 8.79
C LYS A 20 10.91 17.67 9.38
N ASP A 21 11.04 17.59 10.71
CA ASP A 21 11.81 16.55 11.39
C ASP A 21 11.04 15.21 11.36
N TYR A 22 11.69 14.17 10.84
CA TYR A 22 11.16 12.82 10.77
C TYR A 22 10.95 12.16 12.13
N ALA A 23 11.44 12.74 13.24
CA ALA A 23 11.15 12.26 14.59
C ALA A 23 9.63 12.10 14.85
N VAL A 24 8.78 12.93 14.23
CA VAL A 24 7.31 12.81 14.34
C VAL A 24 6.74 11.54 13.69
N THR A 25 7.53 10.86 12.85
CA THR A 25 7.13 9.61 12.17
C THR A 25 7.46 8.35 12.97
N ALA A 26 8.07 8.50 14.14
CA ALA A 26 8.55 7.37 14.93
C ALA A 26 7.45 6.35 15.26
N ASN A 27 7.81 5.07 15.18
CA ASN A 27 6.93 3.92 15.47
C ASN A 27 5.73 3.75 14.52
N SER A 28 5.80 4.28 13.30
CA SER A 28 4.78 4.07 12.28
C SER A 28 4.69 2.58 11.87
N LYS A 29 3.47 2.07 11.71
CA LYS A 29 3.22 0.72 11.16
C LYS A 29 3.29 0.70 9.63
N ILE A 30 2.76 1.76 9.02
CA ILE A 30 2.78 1.97 7.56
C ILE A 30 3.27 3.39 7.32
N VAL A 31 4.19 3.56 6.38
CA VAL A 31 4.62 4.88 5.91
C VAL A 31 4.31 5.00 4.43
N VAL A 32 3.44 5.96 4.09
CA VAL A 32 3.03 6.21 2.71
C VAL A 32 3.91 7.31 2.12
N VAL A 33 4.65 7.00 1.05
CA VAL A 33 5.54 7.94 0.37
C VAL A 33 4.86 8.48 -0.88
N THR A 34 4.37 9.71 -0.78
CA THR A 34 3.73 10.46 -1.89
C THR A 34 4.60 11.62 -2.39
N ALA A 35 5.72 11.88 -1.71
CA ALA A 35 6.64 12.96 -2.06
C ALA A 35 7.36 12.63 -3.37
N GLY A 36 7.39 13.58 -4.29
CA GLY A 36 8.08 13.44 -5.56
C GLY A 36 8.03 14.73 -6.35
N VAL A 37 8.89 14.83 -7.34
CA VAL A 37 8.86 15.91 -8.32
C VAL A 37 7.98 15.52 -9.50
N ARG A 38 7.27 16.50 -10.04
CA ARG A 38 6.47 16.34 -11.27
C ARG A 38 7.38 16.48 -12.49
N GLN A 39 7.00 15.81 -13.57
CA GLN A 39 7.63 15.97 -14.87
C GLN A 39 7.52 17.42 -15.33
N GLN A 40 8.64 17.98 -15.79
CA GLN A 40 8.66 19.27 -16.46
C GLN A 40 8.44 19.10 -17.97
N GLU A 41 7.92 20.14 -18.63
CA GLU A 41 7.73 20.12 -20.08
C GLU A 41 9.08 19.89 -20.79
N GLY A 42 9.13 18.92 -21.71
CA GLY A 42 10.36 18.51 -22.40
C GLY A 42 11.33 17.64 -21.57
N GLU A 43 11.01 17.32 -20.31
CA GLU A 43 11.86 16.47 -19.47
C GLU A 43 11.78 15.00 -19.87
N SER A 44 12.93 14.34 -20.05
CA SER A 44 12.99 12.91 -20.31
C SER A 44 12.54 12.10 -19.09
N ARG A 45 11.94 10.93 -19.33
CA ARG A 45 11.53 10.00 -18.26
C ARG A 45 12.70 9.62 -17.33
N LEU A 46 13.89 9.42 -17.88
CA LEU A 46 15.09 9.11 -17.10
C LEU A 46 15.49 10.25 -16.15
N ASN A 47 15.43 11.51 -16.62
CA ASN A 47 15.77 12.68 -15.80
C ASN A 47 14.77 12.85 -14.65
N LEU A 48 13.48 12.69 -14.93
CA LEU A 48 12.43 12.71 -13.91
C LEU A 48 12.68 11.64 -12.84
N VAL A 49 13.00 10.41 -13.25
CA VAL A 49 13.31 9.32 -12.33
C VAL A 49 14.53 9.69 -11.48
N GLN A 50 15.61 10.17 -12.08
CA GLN A 50 16.84 10.53 -11.35
C GLN A 50 16.60 11.61 -10.29
N ARG A 51 15.78 12.62 -10.58
CA ARG A 51 15.40 13.65 -9.59
C ARG A 51 14.60 13.05 -8.44
N ASN A 52 13.65 12.17 -8.73
CA ASN A 52 12.91 11.45 -7.69
C ASN A 52 13.83 10.51 -6.87
N VAL A 53 14.81 9.85 -7.50
CA VAL A 53 15.83 9.08 -6.77
C VAL A 53 16.59 9.97 -5.78
N ASN A 54 16.98 11.19 -6.16
CA ASN A 54 17.68 12.11 -5.27
C ASN A 54 16.81 12.54 -4.07
N VAL A 55 15.51 12.74 -4.30
CA VAL A 55 14.55 12.97 -3.21
C VAL A 55 14.47 11.74 -2.29
N PHE A 56 14.37 10.54 -2.85
CA PHE A 56 14.24 9.30 -2.07
C PHE A 56 15.51 8.97 -1.28
N LYS A 57 16.69 9.34 -1.77
CA LYS A 57 17.96 9.24 -1.02
C LYS A 57 17.94 10.01 0.30
N PHE A 58 17.16 11.09 0.38
CA PHE A 58 16.96 11.84 1.62
C PHE A 58 15.82 11.26 2.48
N ILE A 59 14.69 10.90 1.86
CA ILE A 59 13.48 10.48 2.57
C ILE A 59 13.60 9.08 3.17
N ILE A 60 14.02 8.08 2.39
CA ILE A 60 13.92 6.67 2.76
C ILE A 60 14.79 6.32 3.98
N PRO A 61 16.07 6.75 4.08
CA PRO A 61 16.87 6.48 5.26
C PRO A 61 16.29 7.07 6.56
N GLN A 62 15.66 8.25 6.49
CA GLN A 62 15.01 8.87 7.65
C GLN A 62 13.79 8.08 8.10
N ILE A 63 12.97 7.59 7.15
CA ILE A 63 11.83 6.72 7.47
C ILE A 63 12.29 5.47 8.24
N VAL A 64 13.31 4.78 7.73
CA VAL A 64 13.81 3.54 8.34
C VAL A 64 14.47 3.80 9.70
N LYS A 65 15.15 4.95 9.86
CA LYS A 65 15.74 5.37 11.14
C LYS A 65 14.69 5.44 12.27
N TYR A 66 13.52 6.03 12.00
CA TYR A 66 12.49 6.24 13.03
C TYR A 66 11.43 5.14 13.08
N SER A 67 11.27 4.37 12.00
CA SER A 67 10.30 3.28 11.90
C SER A 67 10.90 2.05 11.20
N PRO A 68 11.90 1.37 11.79
CA PRO A 68 12.61 0.24 11.17
C PRO A 68 11.72 -0.99 10.93
N ASN A 69 10.55 -1.02 11.57
CA ASN A 69 9.58 -2.11 11.48
C ASN A 69 8.37 -1.81 10.59
N CYS A 70 8.32 -0.66 9.93
CA CYS A 70 7.18 -0.30 9.08
C CYS A 70 7.13 -1.10 7.78
N THR A 71 5.94 -1.10 7.18
CA THR A 71 5.79 -1.34 5.73
C THR A 71 5.79 0.01 5.03
N ILE A 72 6.59 0.15 3.98
CA ILE A 72 6.62 1.36 3.13
C ILE A 72 5.71 1.13 1.93
N LEU A 73 4.71 2.00 1.78
CA LEU A 73 3.82 2.05 0.62
C LEU A 73 4.22 3.24 -0.27
N VAL A 74 4.82 2.95 -1.42
CA VAL A 74 5.27 3.96 -2.39
C VAL A 74 4.12 4.31 -3.33
N VAL A 75 3.86 5.60 -3.50
CA VAL A 75 2.81 6.13 -4.40
C VAL A 75 3.41 7.09 -5.43
N SER A 76 4.54 7.71 -5.12
CA SER A 76 5.24 8.62 -6.02
C SER A 76 5.58 7.96 -7.36
N ASN A 77 5.48 8.72 -8.46
CA ASN A 77 5.69 8.20 -9.80
C ASN A 77 7.11 8.45 -10.35
N PRO A 78 7.63 7.56 -11.20
CA PRO A 78 7.02 6.29 -11.64
C PRO A 78 7.11 5.21 -10.55
N VAL A 79 5.94 4.74 -10.09
CA VAL A 79 5.81 4.00 -8.82
C VAL A 79 6.59 2.69 -8.79
N ASP A 80 6.63 1.97 -9.90
CA ASP A 80 7.34 0.68 -9.97
C ASP A 80 8.85 0.85 -9.78
N ILE A 81 9.43 1.84 -10.45
CA ILE A 81 10.86 2.16 -10.34
C ILE A 81 11.18 2.74 -8.96
N LEU A 82 10.34 3.64 -8.44
CA LEU A 82 10.56 4.23 -7.11
C LEU A 82 10.34 3.22 -5.97
N THR A 83 9.57 2.16 -6.20
CA THR A 83 9.45 1.02 -5.28
C THR A 83 10.75 0.22 -5.24
N TYR A 84 11.34 -0.08 -6.40
CA TYR A 84 12.68 -0.67 -6.49
C TYR A 84 13.74 0.18 -5.77
N VAL A 85 13.77 1.49 -6.03
CA VAL A 85 14.71 2.43 -5.39
C VAL A 85 14.50 2.45 -3.88
N THR A 86 13.24 2.48 -3.42
CA THR A 86 12.90 2.40 -1.99
C THR A 86 13.42 1.11 -1.37
N TRP A 87 13.26 -0.03 -2.05
CA TRP A 87 13.75 -1.31 -1.56
C TRP A 87 15.26 -1.30 -1.39
N LYS A 88 16.01 -0.82 -2.40
CA LYS A 88 17.48 -0.71 -2.33
C LYS A 88 17.93 0.27 -1.24
N LEU A 89 17.32 1.44 -1.12
CA LEU A 89 17.70 2.47 -0.13
C LEU A 89 17.30 2.12 1.31
N SER A 90 16.19 1.40 1.50
CA SER A 90 15.68 1.10 2.84
C SER A 90 16.39 -0.07 3.51
N GLY A 91 16.95 -1.01 2.72
CA GLY A 91 17.47 -2.28 3.23
C GLY A 91 16.39 -3.19 3.86
N LEU A 92 15.11 -2.84 3.72
CA LEU A 92 14.01 -3.65 4.23
C LEU A 92 13.84 -4.92 3.38
N PRO A 93 13.31 -6.01 3.96
CA PRO A 93 12.94 -7.18 3.17
C PRO A 93 11.84 -6.80 2.17
N LYS A 94 11.89 -7.41 0.96
CA LYS A 94 11.01 -7.09 -0.17
C LYS A 94 9.51 -7.09 0.16
N HIS A 95 9.07 -7.91 1.11
CA HIS A 95 7.67 -7.99 1.52
C HIS A 95 7.16 -6.74 2.28
N ARG A 96 8.06 -5.88 2.76
CA ARG A 96 7.70 -4.62 3.46
C ARG A 96 7.86 -3.37 2.58
N VAL A 97 8.18 -3.53 1.30
CA VAL A 97 8.27 -2.42 0.34
C VAL A 97 7.32 -2.69 -0.81
N ILE A 98 6.24 -1.93 -0.86
CA ILE A 98 5.10 -2.16 -1.75
C ILE A 98 4.86 -0.86 -2.52
N GLY A 99 4.70 -0.94 -3.83
CA GLY A 99 4.20 0.20 -4.61
C GLY A 99 2.70 0.11 -4.79
N SER A 100 1.99 1.24 -4.82
CA SER A 100 0.54 1.26 -5.08
C SER A 100 0.18 0.58 -6.40
N GLY A 101 1.08 0.63 -7.38
CA GLY A 101 1.02 -0.14 -8.62
C GLY A 101 -0.32 0.01 -9.35
N CYS A 102 -0.78 -1.10 -9.94
CA CYS A 102 -1.99 -1.17 -10.73
C CYS A 102 -3.28 -1.36 -9.91
N ASN A 103 -3.29 -1.08 -8.60
CA ASN A 103 -4.50 -1.22 -7.78
C ASN A 103 -5.58 -0.24 -8.26
N LEU A 104 -5.17 0.99 -8.59
CA LEU A 104 -6.06 2.00 -9.16
C LEU A 104 -6.46 1.66 -10.61
N ASP A 105 -5.54 1.18 -11.43
CA ASP A 105 -5.84 0.78 -12.82
C ASP A 105 -6.83 -0.37 -12.86
N THR A 106 -6.68 -1.34 -11.97
CA THR A 106 -7.63 -2.43 -11.76
C THR A 106 -9.00 -1.91 -11.32
N ALA A 107 -9.05 -0.92 -10.42
CA ALA A 107 -10.31 -0.30 -10.02
C ALA A 107 -10.99 0.45 -11.19
N ARG A 108 -10.23 1.18 -12.01
CA ARG A 108 -10.73 1.85 -13.22
C ARG A 108 -11.23 0.86 -14.25
N PHE A 109 -10.48 -0.21 -14.48
CA PHE A 109 -10.88 -1.29 -15.39
C PHE A 109 -12.22 -1.90 -14.99
N ARG A 110 -12.38 -2.21 -13.70
CA ARG A 110 -13.64 -2.75 -13.16
C ARG A 110 -14.79 -1.74 -13.22
N TYR A 111 -14.51 -0.44 -13.05
CA TYR A 111 -15.50 0.63 -13.22
C TYR A 111 -16.03 0.69 -14.66
N LEU A 112 -15.13 0.75 -15.65
CA LEU A 112 -15.52 0.84 -17.07
C LEU A 112 -16.22 -0.43 -17.56
N MET A 113 -15.78 -1.60 -17.08
CA MET A 113 -16.48 -2.86 -17.32
C MET A 113 -17.90 -2.85 -16.74
N ALA A 114 -18.05 -2.38 -15.50
CA ALA A 114 -19.35 -2.23 -14.83
C ALA A 114 -20.28 -1.26 -15.57
N GLU A 115 -19.74 -0.14 -16.05
CA GLU A 115 -20.49 0.84 -16.85
C GLU A 115 -21.04 0.21 -18.14
N ARG A 116 -20.23 -0.57 -18.87
CA ARG A 116 -20.68 -1.29 -20.08
C ARG A 116 -21.74 -2.34 -19.79
N LEU A 117 -21.66 -3.02 -18.66
CA LEU A 117 -22.55 -4.14 -18.30
C LEU A 117 -23.78 -3.71 -17.48
N GLY A 118 -23.86 -2.46 -17.04
CA GLY A 118 -24.95 -1.97 -16.20
C GLY A 118 -25.01 -2.61 -14.80
N ILE A 119 -23.86 -2.99 -14.24
CA ILE A 119 -23.76 -3.62 -12.90
C ILE A 119 -22.75 -2.89 -12.02
N HIS A 120 -22.68 -3.23 -10.73
CA HIS A 120 -21.73 -2.58 -9.81
C HIS A 120 -20.30 -3.13 -9.97
N PRO A 121 -19.22 -2.32 -9.86
CA PRO A 121 -17.83 -2.77 -10.00
C PRO A 121 -17.41 -3.87 -9.03
N THR A 122 -18.08 -4.01 -7.88
CA THR A 122 -17.83 -5.12 -6.94
C THR A 122 -18.14 -6.49 -7.53
N SER A 123 -19.03 -6.56 -8.52
CA SER A 123 -19.44 -7.79 -9.21
C SER A 123 -18.73 -7.99 -10.55
N CYS A 124 -17.92 -7.02 -10.98
CA CYS A 124 -17.03 -7.12 -12.13
C CYS A 124 -15.63 -7.51 -11.66
N HIS A 125 -15.09 -8.61 -12.19
CA HIS A 125 -13.76 -9.08 -11.85
C HIS A 125 -12.86 -9.05 -13.08
N GLY A 126 -11.69 -8.45 -12.92
CA GLY A 126 -10.66 -8.31 -13.95
C GLY A 126 -9.43 -7.65 -13.33
N TRP A 127 -8.26 -7.89 -13.91
CA TRP A 127 -6.98 -7.46 -13.36
C TRP A 127 -6.16 -6.68 -14.38
N ILE A 128 -5.61 -5.55 -13.94
CA ILE A 128 -4.52 -4.87 -14.65
C ILE A 128 -3.23 -5.17 -13.90
N LEU A 129 -2.25 -5.73 -14.61
CA LEU A 129 -0.91 -6.09 -14.10
C LEU A 129 0.18 -5.29 -14.82
N GLY A 130 1.45 -5.52 -14.48
CA GLY A 130 2.58 -4.88 -15.15
C GLY A 130 2.91 -3.50 -14.58
N GLU A 131 3.49 -2.66 -15.41
CA GLU A 131 3.74 -1.24 -15.11
C GLU A 131 2.43 -0.51 -14.78
N HIS A 132 2.46 0.35 -13.76
CA HIS A 132 1.47 1.41 -13.63
C HIS A 132 1.72 2.48 -14.70
N GLY A 133 1.11 2.33 -15.87
CA GLY A 133 1.28 3.22 -17.02
C GLY A 133 1.03 2.55 -18.35
N ASP A 134 1.73 3.05 -19.38
CA ASP A 134 1.47 2.75 -20.78
C ASP A 134 1.69 1.27 -21.16
N SER A 135 2.60 0.55 -20.47
CA SER A 135 2.83 -0.88 -20.69
C SER A 135 2.07 -1.80 -19.72
N SER A 136 1.04 -1.30 -19.05
CA SER A 136 0.14 -2.13 -18.23
C SER A 136 -0.52 -3.24 -19.07
N VAL A 137 -0.90 -4.34 -18.42
CA VAL A 137 -1.44 -5.54 -19.08
C VAL A 137 -2.82 -5.86 -18.53
N ALA A 138 -3.84 -5.78 -19.38
CA ALA A 138 -5.17 -6.31 -19.05
C ALA A 138 -5.20 -7.83 -19.21
N VAL A 139 -5.53 -8.54 -18.13
CA VAL A 139 -5.62 -10.01 -18.12
C VAL A 139 -7.03 -10.44 -18.51
N TRP A 140 -7.31 -10.42 -19.82
CA TRP A 140 -8.61 -10.77 -20.40
C TRP A 140 -9.03 -12.20 -20.06
N SER A 141 -8.07 -13.12 -19.95
CA SER A 141 -8.31 -14.52 -19.59
C SER A 141 -8.93 -14.70 -18.19
N GLY A 142 -8.78 -13.71 -17.30
CA GLY A 142 -9.33 -13.70 -15.95
C GLY A 142 -10.61 -12.87 -15.79
N VAL A 143 -11.10 -12.22 -16.85
CA VAL A 143 -12.26 -11.31 -16.78
C VAL A 143 -13.55 -12.11 -16.63
N ASN A 144 -14.31 -11.83 -15.58
CA ASN A 144 -15.54 -12.55 -15.28
C ASN A 144 -16.57 -11.74 -14.50
N VAL A 145 -17.83 -12.18 -14.57
CA VAL A 145 -18.93 -11.74 -13.70
C VAL A 145 -19.52 -12.98 -13.05
N ALA A 146 -19.60 -13.00 -11.72
CA ALA A 146 -20.08 -14.16 -10.96
C ALA A 146 -19.41 -15.50 -11.35
N GLY A 147 -18.13 -15.45 -11.74
CA GLY A 147 -17.37 -16.63 -12.19
C GLY A 147 -17.58 -17.03 -13.64
N VAL A 148 -18.49 -16.39 -14.38
CA VAL A 148 -18.68 -16.62 -15.82
C VAL A 148 -17.62 -15.84 -16.60
N SER A 149 -16.74 -16.56 -17.30
CA SER A 149 -15.68 -15.98 -18.12
C SER A 149 -16.28 -15.20 -19.30
N LEU A 150 -15.96 -13.92 -19.40
CA LEU A 150 -16.43 -13.12 -20.53
C LEU A 150 -15.69 -13.45 -21.84
N GLN A 151 -14.44 -13.93 -21.74
CA GLN A 151 -13.67 -14.34 -22.91
C GLN A 151 -14.12 -15.70 -23.46
N GLU A 152 -14.81 -16.53 -22.66
CA GLU A 152 -15.48 -17.74 -23.18
C GLU A 152 -16.75 -17.39 -23.97
N LEU A 153 -17.47 -16.33 -23.55
CA LEU A 153 -18.66 -15.83 -24.25
C LEU A 153 -18.30 -15.04 -25.52
N ASN A 154 -17.23 -14.25 -25.46
CA ASN A 154 -16.65 -13.53 -26.58
C ASN A 154 -15.16 -13.90 -26.71
N PRO A 155 -14.81 -14.94 -27.49
CA PRO A 155 -13.42 -15.37 -27.69
C PRO A 155 -12.50 -14.30 -28.30
N ALA A 156 -13.07 -13.30 -28.99
CA ALA A 156 -12.33 -12.19 -29.55
C ALA A 156 -12.05 -11.06 -28.53
N MET A 157 -12.67 -11.11 -27.33
CA MET A 157 -12.53 -10.08 -26.30
C MET A 157 -11.07 -9.73 -26.02
N GLY A 158 -10.78 -8.43 -26.06
CA GLY A 158 -9.43 -7.88 -25.84
C GLY A 158 -8.53 -7.86 -27.09
N THR A 159 -8.99 -8.40 -28.22
CA THR A 159 -8.28 -8.38 -29.50
C THR A 159 -8.83 -7.33 -30.45
N ASP A 160 -8.10 -7.01 -31.52
CA ASP A 160 -8.56 -6.08 -32.56
C ASP A 160 -9.72 -6.63 -33.42
N LYS A 161 -10.04 -7.92 -33.27
CA LYS A 161 -11.16 -8.59 -33.97
C LYS A 161 -12.48 -8.51 -33.19
N ASP A 162 -12.45 -7.96 -31.99
CA ASP A 162 -13.62 -7.85 -31.11
C ASP A 162 -14.60 -6.79 -31.64
N SER A 163 -15.79 -7.22 -32.06
CA SER A 163 -16.84 -6.31 -32.53
C SER A 163 -17.37 -5.38 -31.44
N GLU A 164 -17.27 -5.77 -30.17
CA GLU A 164 -17.67 -4.93 -29.02
C GLU A 164 -16.52 -4.02 -28.53
N ASN A 165 -15.33 -4.17 -29.12
CA ASN A 165 -14.14 -3.38 -28.84
C ASN A 165 -13.86 -3.25 -27.33
N TRP A 166 -13.80 -4.37 -26.61
CA TRP A 166 -13.44 -4.41 -25.19
C TRP A 166 -12.02 -3.91 -24.93
N LYS A 167 -11.11 -4.04 -25.90
CA LYS A 167 -9.76 -3.49 -25.82
C LYS A 167 -9.74 -1.98 -25.54
N GLU A 168 -10.75 -1.24 -25.98
CA GLU A 168 -10.92 0.19 -25.67
C GLU A 168 -11.07 0.44 -24.16
N VAL A 169 -11.61 -0.50 -23.38
CA VAL A 169 -11.66 -0.38 -21.92
C VAL A 169 -10.26 -0.25 -21.32
N HIS A 170 -9.32 -1.11 -21.74
CA HIS A 170 -7.95 -1.03 -21.24
C HIS A 170 -7.24 0.24 -21.72
N LYS A 171 -7.47 0.64 -22.98
CA LYS A 171 -6.95 1.91 -23.49
C LYS A 171 -7.44 3.10 -22.67
N GLN A 172 -8.74 3.15 -22.35
CA GLN A 172 -9.32 4.18 -21.48
C GLN A 172 -8.72 4.15 -20.06
N VAL A 173 -8.36 2.98 -19.51
CA VAL A 173 -7.66 2.91 -18.22
C VAL A 173 -6.30 3.61 -18.27
N VAL A 174 -5.52 3.34 -19.32
CA VAL A 174 -4.22 3.99 -19.55
C VAL A 174 -4.41 5.51 -19.75
N GLU A 175 -5.38 5.90 -20.58
CA GLU A 175 -5.66 7.30 -20.92
C GLU A 175 -6.29 8.10 -19.76
N SER A 176 -6.97 7.43 -18.82
CA SER A 176 -7.69 8.07 -17.70
C SER A 176 -6.81 8.98 -16.85
N ALA A 177 -5.55 8.62 -16.63
CA ALA A 177 -4.63 9.46 -15.85
C ALA A 177 -4.33 10.77 -16.59
N TYR A 178 -4.02 10.68 -17.89
CA TYR A 178 -3.72 11.83 -18.74
C TYR A 178 -4.93 12.74 -18.90
N GLU A 179 -6.13 12.18 -19.10
CA GLU A 179 -7.35 12.97 -19.21
C GLU A 179 -7.67 13.74 -17.92
N VAL A 180 -7.59 13.08 -16.77
CA VAL A 180 -7.82 13.75 -15.48
C VAL A 180 -6.78 14.84 -15.23
N ILE A 181 -5.51 14.59 -15.55
CA ILE A 181 -4.46 15.62 -15.44
C ILE A 181 -4.72 16.78 -16.39
N ARG A 182 -5.16 16.52 -17.63
CA ARG A 182 -5.54 17.55 -18.59
C ARG A 182 -6.69 18.42 -18.08
N LEU A 183 -7.69 17.83 -17.42
CA LEU A 183 -8.89 18.53 -16.97
C LEU A 183 -8.70 19.30 -15.66
N LYS A 184 -7.96 18.78 -14.68
CA LYS A 184 -7.80 19.40 -13.35
C LYS A 184 -6.36 19.60 -12.87
N GLY A 185 -5.37 19.25 -13.67
CA GLY A 185 -3.94 19.46 -13.42
C GLY A 185 -3.23 18.38 -12.58
N TYR A 186 -3.96 17.45 -11.95
CA TYR A 186 -3.39 16.37 -11.13
C TYR A 186 -4.42 15.28 -10.81
N THR A 187 -3.97 14.11 -10.34
CA THR A 187 -4.84 13.07 -9.74
C THR A 187 -4.75 13.13 -8.21
N ASN A 188 -5.86 12.88 -7.49
CA ASN A 188 -5.88 12.93 -6.03
C ASN A 188 -6.91 11.96 -5.41
N TRP A 189 -8.19 12.06 -5.76
CA TRP A 189 -9.27 11.34 -5.07
C TRP A 189 -9.18 9.82 -5.24
N ALA A 190 -9.15 9.34 -6.49
CA ALA A 190 -9.17 7.91 -6.77
C ALA A 190 -7.90 7.20 -6.24
N ILE A 191 -6.73 7.83 -6.39
CA ILE A 191 -5.49 7.29 -5.80
C ILE A 191 -5.52 7.34 -4.27
N GLY A 192 -6.10 8.38 -3.66
CA GLY A 192 -6.28 8.47 -2.21
C GLY A 192 -7.15 7.32 -1.66
N LEU A 193 -8.26 7.01 -2.34
CA LEU A 193 -9.13 5.88 -1.98
C LEU A 193 -8.41 4.53 -2.18
N SER A 194 -7.67 4.37 -3.28
CA SER A 194 -6.87 3.17 -3.56
C SER A 194 -5.82 2.94 -2.47
N VAL A 195 -5.09 3.98 -2.07
CA VAL A 195 -4.09 3.92 -0.99
C VAL A 195 -4.75 3.63 0.36
N ALA A 196 -5.90 4.24 0.65
CA ALA A 196 -6.64 3.98 1.88
C ALA A 196 -7.08 2.52 1.99
N GLU A 197 -7.53 1.89 0.89
CA GLU A 197 -7.88 0.47 0.84
C GLU A 197 -6.67 -0.43 1.14
N LEU A 198 -5.50 -0.14 0.54
CA LEU A 198 -4.26 -0.87 0.81
C LEU A 198 -3.83 -0.76 2.29
N CYS A 199 -3.88 0.46 2.83
CA CYS A 199 -3.61 0.72 4.25
C CYS A 199 -4.61 -0.01 5.15
N GLU A 200 -5.90 0.00 4.83
CA GLU A 200 -6.92 -0.73 5.58
C GLU A 200 -6.63 -2.22 5.61
N THR A 201 -6.33 -2.82 4.45
CA THR A 201 -5.98 -4.25 4.34
C THR A 201 -4.83 -4.62 5.26
N MET A 202 -3.77 -3.81 5.27
CA MET A 202 -2.60 -4.05 6.11
C MET A 202 -2.90 -3.80 7.60
N LEU A 203 -3.49 -2.66 7.96
CA LEU A 203 -3.77 -2.29 9.35
C LEU A 203 -4.75 -3.24 10.03
N LYS A 204 -5.76 -3.73 9.30
CA LYS A 204 -6.79 -4.66 9.80
C LYS A 204 -6.45 -6.12 9.54
N ASN A 205 -5.27 -6.43 8.99
CA ASN A 205 -4.82 -7.79 8.70
C ASN A 205 -5.82 -8.60 7.86
N LEU A 206 -6.39 -8.01 6.81
CA LEU A 206 -7.53 -8.60 6.08
C LEU A 206 -7.15 -9.71 5.09
N CYS A 207 -5.86 -9.86 4.77
CA CYS A 207 -5.38 -10.87 3.80
C CYS A 207 -6.07 -10.76 2.42
N ARG A 208 -6.38 -9.53 1.97
CA ARG A 208 -6.99 -9.27 0.66
C ARG A 208 -5.94 -9.27 -0.46
N VAL A 209 -6.38 -9.61 -1.67
CA VAL A 209 -5.54 -9.60 -2.88
C VAL A 209 -5.66 -8.24 -3.57
N HIS A 210 -4.53 -7.63 -3.89
CA HIS A 210 -4.44 -6.34 -4.58
C HIS A 210 -3.39 -6.39 -5.69
N SER A 211 -3.61 -5.67 -6.80
CA SER A 211 -2.58 -5.52 -7.85
C SER A 211 -1.60 -4.44 -7.43
N VAL A 212 -0.45 -4.83 -6.89
CA VAL A 212 0.52 -3.89 -6.30
C VAL A 212 1.93 -4.19 -6.79
N SER A 213 2.75 -3.16 -6.83
CA SER A 213 4.13 -3.30 -7.32
C SER A 213 4.98 -4.09 -6.31
N THR A 214 5.57 -5.19 -6.78
CA THR A 214 6.43 -6.07 -5.99
C THR A 214 7.58 -6.62 -6.84
N LEU A 215 8.60 -7.19 -6.21
CA LEU A 215 9.71 -7.84 -6.91
C LEU A 215 9.21 -9.10 -7.63
N VAL A 216 9.27 -9.11 -8.96
CA VAL A 216 8.72 -10.20 -9.78
C VAL A 216 9.73 -11.23 -10.28
N LYS A 217 11.02 -11.05 -9.94
CA LYS A 217 12.09 -11.98 -10.31
C LYS A 217 11.73 -13.43 -10.00
N GLY A 218 11.89 -14.29 -10.99
CA GLY A 218 11.54 -15.71 -10.97
C GLY A 218 10.09 -16.00 -11.38
N THR A 219 9.26 -14.99 -11.63
CA THR A 219 7.86 -15.16 -12.05
C THR A 219 7.74 -14.96 -13.55
N TYR A 220 6.96 -15.81 -14.23
CA TYR A 220 6.72 -15.75 -15.67
C TYR A 220 7.99 -15.67 -16.54
N GLY A 221 9.12 -16.22 -16.08
CA GLY A 221 10.41 -16.17 -16.79
C GLY A 221 11.11 -14.81 -16.77
N ILE A 222 10.77 -13.92 -15.83
CA ILE A 222 11.46 -12.65 -15.62
C ILE A 222 12.64 -12.88 -14.66
N GLU A 223 13.87 -12.59 -15.10
CA GLU A 223 15.09 -12.86 -14.31
C GLU A 223 15.66 -11.63 -13.61
N ASN A 224 15.32 -10.43 -14.09
CA ASN A 224 15.85 -9.17 -13.58
C ASN A 224 15.19 -8.76 -12.26
N ASP A 225 15.89 -7.97 -11.44
CA ASP A 225 15.37 -7.39 -10.18
C ASP A 225 14.39 -6.24 -10.47
N VAL A 226 13.27 -6.54 -11.12
CA VAL A 226 12.25 -5.55 -11.51
C VAL A 226 11.08 -5.59 -10.53
N PHE A 227 10.57 -4.41 -10.21
CA PHE A 227 9.28 -4.24 -9.55
C PHE A 227 8.22 -3.91 -10.58
N LEU A 228 7.09 -4.61 -10.53
CA LEU A 228 5.87 -4.32 -11.30
C LEU A 228 4.66 -4.95 -10.60
N SER A 229 3.46 -4.63 -11.06
CA SER A 229 2.23 -5.04 -10.40
C SER A 229 1.84 -6.47 -10.70
N LEU A 230 1.65 -7.26 -9.63
CA LEU A 230 1.04 -8.59 -9.64
C LEU A 230 -0.05 -8.66 -8.56
N PRO A 231 -1.01 -9.61 -8.64
CA PRO A 231 -1.98 -9.79 -7.57
C PRO A 231 -1.27 -10.36 -6.34
N CYS A 232 -1.26 -9.60 -5.25
CA CYS A 232 -0.53 -9.92 -4.03
C CYS A 232 -1.46 -9.95 -2.82
N VAL A 233 -1.28 -10.92 -1.93
CA VAL A 233 -1.97 -11.00 -0.64
C VAL A 233 -1.29 -10.06 0.35
N LEU A 234 -2.02 -9.05 0.81
CA LEU A 234 -1.53 -8.08 1.79
C LEU A 234 -2.12 -8.34 3.19
N SER A 235 -1.29 -8.23 4.21
CA SER A 235 -1.64 -8.46 5.62
C SER A 235 -0.92 -7.45 6.52
N ALA A 236 -1.03 -7.58 7.85
CA ALA A 236 -0.29 -6.76 8.80
C ALA A 236 1.24 -6.90 8.69
N SER A 237 1.74 -7.98 8.07
CA SER A 237 3.17 -8.18 7.80
C SER A 237 3.61 -7.63 6.44
N GLY A 238 2.76 -6.90 5.72
CA GLY A 238 2.99 -6.46 4.35
C GLY A 238 2.55 -7.51 3.33
N LEU A 239 3.37 -7.76 2.31
CA LEU A 239 3.08 -8.73 1.25
C LEU A 239 3.41 -10.16 1.69
N THR A 240 2.42 -11.04 1.71
CA THR A 240 2.60 -12.42 2.19
C THR A 240 2.74 -13.44 1.07
N SER A 241 2.07 -13.22 -0.06
CA SER A 241 2.08 -14.14 -1.19
C SER A 241 1.77 -13.41 -2.49
N VAL A 242 2.33 -13.90 -3.59
CA VAL A 242 1.99 -13.46 -4.95
C VAL A 242 1.12 -14.54 -5.59
N ILE A 243 -0.01 -14.15 -6.16
CA ILE A 243 -0.90 -15.06 -6.87
C ILE A 243 -0.34 -15.28 -8.27
N ASN A 244 0.07 -16.52 -8.54
CA ASN A 244 0.53 -16.94 -9.86
C ASN A 244 -0.68 -17.28 -10.74
N GLN A 245 -1.19 -16.27 -11.47
CA GLN A 245 -2.30 -16.43 -12.39
C GLN A 245 -1.87 -17.26 -13.61
N LYS A 246 -2.78 -18.08 -14.14
CA LYS A 246 -2.56 -18.78 -15.41
C LYS A 246 -2.81 -17.83 -16.56
N LEU A 247 -1.79 -17.06 -16.91
CA LEU A 247 -1.81 -16.12 -18.04
C LEU A 247 -1.69 -16.87 -19.37
N LYS A 248 -2.32 -16.31 -20.42
CA LYS A 248 -2.10 -16.74 -21.81
C LYS A 248 -0.73 -16.29 -22.31
N ASP A 249 -0.22 -16.93 -23.36
CA ASP A 249 1.11 -16.65 -23.90
C ASP A 249 1.29 -15.18 -24.31
N ASP A 250 0.24 -14.55 -24.86
CA ASP A 250 0.25 -13.14 -25.24
C ASP A 250 0.23 -12.20 -24.02
N GLU A 251 -0.47 -12.57 -22.95
CA GLU A 251 -0.47 -11.84 -21.67
C GLU A 251 0.90 -11.94 -20.99
N VAL A 252 1.53 -13.13 -21.01
CA VAL A 252 2.91 -13.33 -20.53
C VAL A 252 3.90 -12.50 -21.35
N ALA A 253 3.77 -12.48 -22.68
CA ALA A 253 4.65 -11.71 -23.55
C ALA A 253 4.53 -10.20 -23.28
N GLN A 254 3.31 -9.68 -23.08
CA GLN A 254 3.08 -8.29 -22.70
C GLN A 254 3.68 -7.96 -21.33
N LEU A 255 3.52 -8.86 -20.35
CA LEU A 255 4.07 -8.68 -19.01
C LEU A 255 5.60 -8.65 -19.02
N LYS A 256 6.23 -9.53 -19.80
CA LYS A 256 7.70 -9.51 -20.03
C LYS A 256 8.15 -8.21 -20.68
N LYS A 257 7.44 -7.75 -21.72
CA LYS A 257 7.74 -6.47 -22.38
C LYS A 257 7.65 -5.28 -21.41
N SER A 258 6.65 -5.29 -20.52
CA SER A 258 6.52 -4.29 -19.46
C SER A 258 7.72 -4.34 -18.49
N ALA A 259 8.13 -5.54 -18.08
CA ALA A 259 9.31 -5.74 -17.24
C ALA A 259 10.60 -5.25 -17.92
N ASP A 260 10.79 -5.53 -19.21
CA ASP A 260 11.95 -5.09 -19.99
C ASP A 260 11.99 -3.57 -20.14
N THR A 261 10.82 -2.93 -20.33
CA THR A 261 10.69 -1.47 -20.37
C THR A 261 11.15 -0.85 -19.06
N LEU A 262 10.67 -1.36 -17.93
CA LEU A 262 11.07 -0.90 -16.61
C LEU A 262 12.55 -1.17 -16.32
N TRP A 263 13.04 -2.36 -16.68
CA TRP A 263 14.44 -2.75 -16.51
C TRP A 263 15.39 -1.84 -17.28
N SER A 264 15.02 -1.48 -18.51
CA SER A 264 15.82 -0.60 -19.37
C SER A 264 16.10 0.76 -18.71
N ILE A 265 15.17 1.24 -17.87
CA ILE A 265 15.33 2.48 -17.11
C ILE A 265 16.08 2.21 -15.79
N GLN A 266 15.74 1.12 -15.09
CA GLN A 266 16.33 0.78 -13.79
C GLN A 266 17.84 0.54 -13.87
N LYS A 267 18.31 -0.15 -14.92
CA LYS A 267 19.73 -0.46 -15.11
C LYS A 267 20.60 0.78 -15.33
N ASP A 268 20.01 1.84 -15.88
CA ASP A 268 20.69 3.10 -16.22
C ASP A 268 20.62 4.12 -15.07
N LEU A 269 19.97 3.77 -13.95
CA LEU A 269 20.00 4.58 -12.74
C LEU A 269 21.43 4.63 -12.23
N LYS A 270 22.01 5.83 -12.22
CA LYS A 270 23.39 6.02 -11.78
C LYS A 270 23.48 5.72 -10.29
N ASP A 271 24.12 4.60 -9.99
CA ASP A 271 24.72 4.33 -8.69
C ASP A 271 25.88 5.31 -8.48
N SER A 272 25.59 6.55 -8.09
CA SER A 272 26.55 7.24 -7.21
C SER A 272 26.56 6.45 -5.91
N PRO A 273 27.74 5.98 -5.47
CA PRO A 273 27.95 4.62 -4.98
C PRO A 273 26.97 4.25 -3.85
N LEU A 274 26.03 3.36 -4.17
CA LEU A 274 25.27 2.60 -3.17
C LEU A 274 26.20 1.70 -2.33
N SER A 275 27.44 1.47 -2.80
CA SER A 275 28.47 0.67 -2.12
C SER A 275 29.12 1.33 -0.91
N GLU A 276 29.04 2.66 -0.73
CA GLU A 276 29.61 3.32 0.46
C GLU A 276 28.65 3.40 1.65
N LEU A 277 27.34 3.26 1.42
CA LEU A 277 26.32 3.23 2.48
C LEU A 277 26.05 1.82 3.02
N PHE A 278 26.48 0.78 2.31
CA PHE A 278 26.41 -0.61 2.73
C PHE A 278 27.79 -1.15 3.13
N LYS A 279 28.37 -0.60 4.20
CA LYS A 279 29.13 -1.48 5.10
C LYS A 279 28.08 -2.28 5.88
N PRO A 280 28.07 -3.63 5.80
CA PRO A 280 27.30 -4.40 6.76
C PRO A 280 27.86 -4.05 8.14
N TYR A 281 27.16 -3.19 8.88
CA TYR A 281 27.30 -3.20 10.32
C TYR A 281 26.78 -4.56 10.76
N LEU A 282 27.69 -5.52 10.81
CA LEU A 282 27.54 -6.74 11.57
C LEU A 282 27.31 -6.28 13.01
N PHE A 283 26.05 -6.10 13.40
CA PHE A 283 25.67 -6.04 14.80
C PHE A 283 25.85 -7.44 15.35
N VAL A 284 27.10 -7.74 15.77
CA VAL A 284 27.34 -8.84 16.69
C VAL A 284 26.71 -8.43 18.01
N PHE A 285 25.50 -8.92 18.28
CA PHE A 285 25.00 -8.94 19.64
C PHE A 285 25.83 -9.96 20.42
N THR A 286 26.95 -9.51 21.00
CA THR A 286 27.55 -10.24 22.10
C THR A 286 26.66 -10.02 23.31
N HIS A 287 25.92 -11.06 23.71
CA HIS A 287 25.37 -11.10 25.06
C HIS A 287 26.54 -11.21 26.04
N SER A 288 27.01 -10.07 26.55
CA SER A 288 27.83 -10.06 27.76
C SER A 288 26.94 -10.42 28.94
N THR A 289 26.93 -11.71 29.28
CA THR A 289 26.41 -12.19 30.57
C THR A 289 27.42 -11.86 31.66
N SER A 290 27.55 -10.58 32.01
CA SER A 290 28.39 -10.17 33.13
C SER A 290 27.89 -8.95 33.91
N GLU A 291 26.57 -8.74 34.04
CA GLU A 291 26.02 -7.81 35.06
C GLU A 291 24.76 -8.35 35.76
N LEU A 292 24.79 -9.61 36.20
CA LEU A 292 23.74 -10.22 37.05
C LEU A 292 24.28 -10.73 38.41
N LYS A 293 25.27 -10.03 38.99
CA LYS A 293 25.79 -10.34 40.34
C LYS A 293 25.89 -9.12 41.28
N LYS A 294 25.10 -8.06 41.08
CA LYS A 294 25.09 -6.89 42.00
C LYS A 294 23.76 -6.52 42.66
N SER A 295 22.70 -7.31 42.52
CA SER A 295 21.42 -7.06 43.23
C SER A 295 20.98 -8.15 44.21
N ARG A 296 21.83 -9.15 44.52
CA ARG A 296 21.52 -10.23 45.48
C ARG A 296 22.08 -10.03 46.90
N ASN A 297 22.63 -8.85 47.24
CA ASN A 297 23.19 -8.55 48.56
C ASN A 297 22.46 -7.41 49.31
N LEU A 298 21.21 -7.08 48.96
CA LEU A 298 20.41 -6.07 49.66
C LEU A 298 19.15 -6.63 50.35
N SER A 299 18.98 -7.95 50.43
CA SER A 299 17.83 -8.59 51.09
C SER A 299 18.19 -9.40 52.34
N LYS A 300 19.23 -8.99 53.09
CA LYS A 300 19.60 -9.58 54.39
C LYS A 300 20.04 -8.53 55.41
N GLN A 301 19.34 -7.40 55.50
CA GLN A 301 19.36 -6.55 56.69
C GLN A 301 18.00 -5.82 56.76
N ASN A 302 17.07 -6.41 57.52
CA ASN A 302 15.93 -5.79 58.21
C ASN A 302 14.86 -6.87 58.45
N GLU A 303 15.19 -7.83 59.32
CA GLU A 303 14.18 -8.55 60.10
C GLU A 303 14.25 -7.98 61.52
N GLY A 304 13.14 -7.41 62.00
CA GLY A 304 13.03 -6.90 63.37
C GLY A 304 11.72 -6.15 63.63
N GLY A 305 10.69 -6.88 64.07
CA GLY A 305 9.44 -6.40 64.69
C GLY A 305 8.43 -5.76 63.72
N SER A 306 7.10 -5.93 63.81
CA SER A 306 6.22 -6.33 64.92
C SER A 306 4.85 -6.71 64.33
N GLN A 307 4.09 -7.51 65.08
CA GLN A 307 2.78 -8.08 64.72
C GLN A 307 1.59 -7.07 64.74
N SER A 308 0.50 -7.53 64.10
CA SER A 308 -0.94 -7.24 64.33
C SER A 308 -1.60 -6.11 63.52
N ALA A 309 -2.56 -6.48 62.66
CA ALA A 309 -3.99 -6.21 62.82
C ALA A 309 -4.78 -6.58 61.53
N GLU A 310 -5.80 -7.43 61.70
CA GLU A 310 -6.80 -7.79 60.71
C GLU A 310 -7.89 -6.69 60.53
N ASN A 311 -8.68 -6.87 59.47
CA ASN A 311 -10.03 -6.33 59.21
C ASN A 311 -10.18 -4.87 58.76
N SER A 312 -10.60 -4.68 57.51
CA SER A 312 -11.98 -4.28 57.16
C SER A 312 -12.10 -3.78 55.71
N GLY A 313 -13.26 -4.03 55.09
CA GLY A 313 -13.82 -3.09 54.11
C GLY A 313 -14.02 -3.60 52.69
N SER A 314 -15.02 -4.46 52.50
CA SER A 314 -15.78 -4.54 51.26
C SER A 314 -16.44 -3.19 50.92
N THR A 315 -16.84 -3.01 49.66
CA THR A 315 -17.63 -1.91 49.02
C THR A 315 -16.72 -1.13 48.06
N THR A 316 -16.79 -1.30 46.74
CA THR A 316 -17.82 -0.67 45.90
C THR A 316 -17.74 -1.26 44.47
N LEU A 317 -18.66 -2.15 44.09
CA LEU A 317 -18.77 -2.69 42.72
C LEU A 317 -20.24 -2.83 42.27
N ARG A 318 -21.11 -1.92 42.70
CA ARG A 318 -22.53 -1.86 42.28
C ARG A 318 -23.06 -0.42 42.30
N SER A 319 -22.84 0.33 41.22
CA SER A 319 -23.60 1.58 41.00
C SER A 319 -23.57 2.10 39.54
N LEU A 320 -23.69 1.22 38.53
CA LEU A 320 -23.78 1.68 37.13
C LEU A 320 -24.60 0.75 36.23
N GLN A 321 -25.70 0.21 36.76
CA GLN A 321 -26.57 -0.68 35.97
C GLN A 321 -28.07 -0.60 36.27
N ASN A 322 -28.56 0.53 36.80
CA ASN A 322 -30.01 0.77 36.91
C ASN A 322 -30.33 2.25 36.80
N SER A 323 -30.43 2.77 35.57
CA SER A 323 -31.31 3.92 35.30
C SER A 323 -31.74 3.94 33.83
N LEU A 324 -32.97 3.47 33.63
CA LEU A 324 -33.94 3.96 32.66
C LEU A 324 -33.87 3.43 31.22
N SER A 325 -34.17 2.14 31.13
CA SER A 325 -35.21 1.64 30.23
C SER A 325 -36.57 2.27 30.55
N LYS A 326 -36.95 3.37 29.89
CA LYS A 326 -38.35 3.82 29.73
C LYS A 326 -38.45 4.65 28.45
N HIS A 327 -39.47 4.36 27.64
CA HIS A 327 -39.84 4.94 26.34
C HIS A 327 -39.47 4.11 25.09
N ARG A 328 -40.32 3.11 24.81
CA ARG A 328 -40.66 2.66 23.45
C ARG A 328 -42.12 3.04 23.17
N ASN A 329 -42.39 3.28 21.89
CA ASN A 329 -43.67 3.51 21.21
C ASN A 329 -44.15 4.96 21.11
N LEU A 330 -43.93 5.55 19.93
CA LEU A 330 -45.00 5.97 19.01
C LEU A 330 -44.38 6.17 17.62
N GLY A 331 -44.93 5.50 16.61
CA GLY A 331 -44.52 5.65 15.21
C GLY A 331 -45.53 6.47 14.41
N LYS A 332 -45.04 7.22 13.42
CA LYS A 332 -45.50 7.27 12.01
C LYS A 332 -44.79 8.43 11.25
N PRO A 333 -44.71 8.36 9.90
CA PRO A 333 -43.77 9.14 9.09
C PRO A 333 -44.32 10.51 8.66
N LEU A 334 -43.43 11.49 8.51
CA LEU A 334 -43.72 12.81 7.94
C LEU A 334 -43.53 12.79 6.41
N GLN A 335 -44.54 13.27 5.68
CA GLN A 335 -44.49 13.62 4.26
C GLN A 335 -43.95 15.07 4.06
N PRO A 336 -43.43 15.41 2.86
CA PRO A 336 -42.68 16.63 2.63
C PRO A 336 -43.58 17.85 2.35
N GLN A 337 -43.12 19.03 2.76
CA GLN A 337 -43.69 20.32 2.33
C GLN A 337 -42.89 20.94 1.19
N LYS A 338 -43.63 21.71 0.39
CA LYS A 338 -43.38 22.25 -0.96
C LYS A 338 -42.13 23.10 -1.12
#